data_AF-A0A832TSY3-F1
#
_entry.id   AF-A0A832TSY3-F1
#
_cell.length_a   1.000
_cell.length_b   1.000
_cell.length_c   1.000
_cell.angle_alpha   90.00
_cell.angle_beta   90.00
_cell.angle_gamma   90.00
#
_symmetry.space_group_name_H-M   'P 1'
#
loop_
_entity.id
_entity.type
_entity.pdbx_description
1 polymer ?
#
loop_
_entity_poly.entity_id
_entity_poly.type
_entity_poly.pdbx_seq_one_letter_code
_entity_poly.pdbx_strand_id
1 'polypeptide(L)' 'MEIPLVILIGISLAMDCFAVSLAASAACPSRRIRIALAFGISFGVFQSGMMILGWSLGTAIVALVSGVARWI' A
#
# COMPACT_ATOMS: atom_id res chain seq x y z
N MET A 1 21.70 1.60 6.62
CA MET A 1 21.11 1.13 7.88
C MET A 1 19.61 1.38 7.84
N GLU A 2 18.87 0.63 7.01
CA GLU A 2 17.49 1.02 6.63
C GLU A 2 16.41 0.01 7.05
N ILE A 3 16.81 -1.14 7.61
CA ILE A 3 15.91 -2.21 8.04
C ILE A 3 14.84 -1.72 9.03
N PRO A 4 15.17 -0.95 10.09
CA PRO A 4 14.14 -0.48 11.03
C PRO A 4 13.12 0.45 10.36
N LEU A 5 13.54 1.26 9.39
CA LEU A 5 12.66 2.14 8.62
C LEU A 5 11.68 1.31 7.78
N VAL A 6 12.17 0.30 7.06
CA VAL A 6 11.32 -0.58 6.23
C VAL A 6 10.30 -1.33 7.09
N ILE A 7 10.71 -1.80 8.27
CA ILE A 7 9.80 -2.42 9.24
C ILE A 7 8.73 -1.42 9.69
N LEU A 8 9.13 -0.20 10.06
CA LEU A 8 8.20 0.82 10.54
C LEU A 8 7.20 1.26 9.45
N ILE A 9 7.66 1.40 8.21
CA ILE A 9 6.80 1.66 7.06
C ILE A 9 5.83 0.48 6.86
N GLY A 10 6.32 -0.76 6.89
CA GLY A 10 5.47 -1.94 6.74
C GLY A 10 4.39 -2.05 7.82
N ILE A 11 4.73 -1.75 9.08
CA ILE A 11 3.75 -1.70 10.19
C ILE A 11 2.73 -0.59 9.97
N SER A 12 3.18 0.60 9.59
CA SER A 12 2.30 1.75 9.34
C SER A 12 1.33 1.47 8.20
N LEU A 13 1.80 0.83 7.13
CA LEU A 13 0.98 0.42 5.99
C LEU A 13 -0.05 -0.66 6.35
N ALA A 14 0.32 -1.60 7.22
CA ALA A 14 -0.55 -2.68 7.64
C ALA A 14 -1.69 -2.24 8.60
N MET A 15 -1.54 -1.09 9.26
CA MET A 15 -2.52 -0.56 10.23
C MET A 15 -3.90 -0.33 9.62
N ASP A 16 -3.98 0.08 8.35
CA ASP A 16 -5.25 0.36 7.68
C ASP A 16 -6.11 -0.90 7.54
N CYS A 17 -5.50 -2.02 7.12
CA CYS A 17 -6.18 -3.31 7.02
C CYS A 17 -6.54 -3.88 8.41
N PHE A 18 -5.68 -3.67 9.40
CA PHE A 18 -5.92 -4.11 10.78
C PHE A 18 -7.16 -3.44 11.38
N ALA A 19 -7.32 -2.13 11.20
CA ALA A 19 -8.49 -1.38 11.66
C ALA A 19 -9.78 -1.89 11.01
N VAL A 20 -9.78 -2.15 9.70
CA VAL A 20 -10.94 -2.68 8.98
C VAL A 20 -11.30 -4.10 9.43
N SER A 21 -10.30 -4.96 9.66
CA SER A 21 -10.52 -6.32 10.17
C SER A 21 -11.14 -6.33 11.57
N LEU A 22 -10.67 -5.45 12.46
CA LEU A 22 -11.25 -5.25 13.79
C LEU A 22 -12.72 -4.78 13.72
N ALA A 23 -13.00 -3.76 12.90
CA ALA A 23 -14.35 -3.24 12.71
C ALA A 23 -15.30 -4.31 12.13
N ALA A 24 -14.85 -5.04 11.11
CA ALA A 24 -15.62 -6.12 10.49
C ALA A 24 -15.89 -7.28 11.47
N SER A 25 -14.90 -7.61 12.29
CA SER A 25 -15.03 -8.62 13.34
C SER A 25 -16.07 -8.22 14.39
N ALA A 26 -16.14 -6.94 14.77
CA ALA A 26 -17.14 -6.45 15.73
C ALA A 26 -18.56 -6.44 15.14
N ALA A 27 -18.69 -6.20 13.83
CA ALA A 27 -19.99 -6.04 13.18
C ALA A 27 -20.67 -7.34 12.75
N CYS A 28 -19.93 -8.37 12.32
CA CYS A 28 -20.55 -9.56 11.73
C CYS A 28 -19.80 -10.89 12.05
N PRO A 29 -20.13 -11.54 13.17
CA PRO A 29 -19.40 -12.72 13.64
C PRO A 29 -19.60 -13.99 12.77
N SER A 30 -20.73 -14.14 12.08
CA SER A 30 -21.07 -15.39 11.37
C SER A 30 -20.47 -15.51 9.96
N ARG A 31 -20.04 -14.40 9.33
CA ARG A 31 -19.57 -14.37 7.93
C ARG A 31 -18.13 -13.89 7.76
N ARG A 32 -17.27 -14.16 8.76
CA ARG A 32 -15.86 -13.75 8.81
C ARG A 32 -15.05 -14.07 7.55
N ILE A 33 -15.12 -15.30 7.03
CA ILE A 33 -14.21 -15.75 5.95
C ILE A 33 -14.47 -15.02 4.63
N ARG A 34 -15.74 -14.90 4.21
CA ARG A 34 -16.08 -14.19 2.97
C ARG A 34 -15.71 -12.70 3.03
N ILE A 35 -15.97 -12.08 4.18
CA ILE A 35 -15.68 -10.65 4.40
C ILE A 35 -14.17 -10.41 4.44
N ALA A 36 -13.42 -11.24 5.16
CA ALA A 36 -11.96 -11.17 5.21
C ALA A 36 -11.32 -11.37 3.83
N LEU A 37 -11.83 -12.31 3.03
CA LEU A 37 -11.30 -12.56 1.69
C LEU A 37 -11.58 -11.39 0.73
N ALA A 38 -12.79 -10.82 0.80
CA ALA A 38 -13.16 -9.66 0.00
C ALA A 38 -12.28 -8.45 0.36
N PHE A 39 -12.10 -8.13 1.65
CA PHE A 39 -11.25 -7.04 2.09
C PHE A 39 -9.77 -7.28 1.82
N GLY A 40 -9.27 -8.49 2.06
CA GLY A 40 -7.87 -8.83 1.78
C GLY A 40 -7.53 -8.68 0.29
N ILE A 41 -8.40 -9.14 -0.60
CA ILE A 41 -8.21 -8.99 -2.05
C ILE A 41 -8.29 -7.51 -2.46
N SER A 42 -9.30 -6.77 -2.01
CA SER A 42 -9.42 -5.35 -2.37
C SER A 42 -8.20 -4.56 -1.88
N PHE A 43 -7.84 -4.70 -0.61
CA PHE A 43 -6.69 -3.99 -0.04
C PHE A 43 -5.38 -4.40 -0.71
N GLY A 44 -5.15 -5.68 -0.97
CA GLY A 44 -3.94 -6.14 -1.66
C GLY A 44 -3.80 -5.57 -3.09
N VAL A 45 -4.90 -5.51 -3.84
CA VAL A 45 -4.91 -4.92 -5.19
C VAL A 45 -4.61 -3.43 -5.12
N PHE A 46 -5.24 -2.68 -4.21
CA PHE A 46 -4.95 -1.25 -4.06
C PHE A 46 -3.53 -0.99 -3.53
N GLN A 47 -3.03 -1.80 -2.58
CA GLN A 47 -1.69 -1.66 -2.01
C GLN A 47 -0.60 -1.88 -3.07
N SER A 48 -0.73 -2.96 -3.86
CA SER A 48 0.20 -3.26 -4.94
C SER A 48 0.08 -2.27 -6.09
N GLY A 49 -1.14 -1.87 -6.45
CA GLY A 49 -1.40 -0.84 -7.45
C GLY A 49 -0.76 0.49 -7.10
N MET A 50 -0.90 0.95 -5.85
CA MET A 50 -0.27 2.18 -5.36
C MET A 50 1.26 2.10 -5.43
N MET A 51 1.86 0.96 -5.08
CA MET A 51 3.31 0.74 -5.16
C MET A 51 3.80 0.83 -6.62
N ILE A 52 3.13 0.15 -7.54
CA ILE A 52 3.47 0.13 -8.98
C ILE A 52 3.32 1.54 -9.57
N LEU A 53 2.20 2.21 -9.27
CA LEU A 53 1.96 3.58 -9.73
C LEU A 53 3.02 4.54 -9.20
N GLY A 54 3.31 4.49 -7.90
CA GLY A 54 4.34 5.32 -7.28
C GLY A 54 5.73 5.11 -7.91
N TRP A 55 6.11 3.85 -8.18
CA TRP A 55 7.36 3.54 -8.87
C TRP A 55 7.38 4.08 -10.31
N SER A 56 6.32 3.82 -11.08
CA SER A 56 6.22 4.28 -12.48
C SER A 56 6.24 5.81 -12.59
N LEU A 57 5.45 6.53 -11.78
CA LEU A 57 5.47 7.99 -11.74
C LEU A 57 6.82 8.53 -11.28
N GLY A 58 7.42 7.92 -10.26
CA GLY A 58 8.75 8.31 -9.78
C GLY A 58 9.80 8.21 -10.89
N THR A 59 9.81 7.11 -11.64
CA THR A 59 10.73 6.95 -12.78
C THR A 59 10.45 7.94 -13.92
N ALA A 60 9.18 8.23 -14.21
CA ALA A 60 8.80 9.22 -15.21
C ALA A 60 9.24 10.64 -14.83
N ILE A 61 9.08 11.01 -13.56
CA ILE A 61 9.55 12.29 -13.03
C ILE A 61 11.08 12.38 -13.10
N VAL A 62 11.80 11.32 -12.72
CA VAL A 62 13.28 11.27 -12.83
C VAL A 62 13.73 11.40 -14.29
N ALA A 63 13.04 10.77 -15.24
CA ALA A 63 13.32 10.92 -16.66
C ALA A 63 13.08 12.36 -17.16
N LEU A 64 12.00 13.01 -16.70
CA LEU A 64 11.69 14.39 -17.04
C LEU A 64 12.72 15.37 -16.49
N VAL A 65 13.10 15.19 -15.21
CA VAL A 65 14.11 16.02 -14.53
C VAL A 65 15.49 15.83 -15.14
N SER A 66 15.89 14.61 -15.48
CA SER A 66 17.19 14.36 -16.14
C SER A 66 17.26 14.90 -17.56
N GLY A 67 16.13 14.98 -18.28
CA GLY A 67 16.02 15.67 -19.57
C GLY A 67 16.21 17.19 -19.46
N VAL A 68 15.65 17.82 -18.42
CA VAL A 68 15.80 19.26 -18.16
C VAL A 68 17.17 19.60 -17.57
N ALA A 69 17.71 18.76 -16.68
CA ALA A 69 19.03 18.95 -16.06
C ALA A 69 20.19 18.82 -17.05
N ARG A 70 19.97 18.22 -18.23
CA ARG A 70 20.97 18.18 -19.31
C ARG A 70 21.06 19.50 -20.10
N TRP A 71 20.11 20.42 -19.90
CA TRP A 71 20.05 21.73 -20.54
C TRP A 71 20.53 22.89 -19.65
N ILE A 72 20.88 22.62 -18.38
CA ILE A 72 21.60 23.53 -17.48
C ILE A 72 23.08 23.12 -17.47
#